data_AF-A0A3P7XIH3-F1
#
_entry.id   AF-A0A3P7XIH3-F1
#
_cell.length_a   1.000
_cell.length_b   1.000
_cell.length_c   1.000
_cell.angle_alpha   90.00
_cell.angle_beta   90.00
_cell.angle_gamma   90.00
#
_symmetry.space_group_name_H-M   'P 1'
#
loop_
_entity.id
_entity.type
_entity.pdbx_description
1 polymer ?
#
loop_
_entity_poly.entity_id
_entity_poly.type
_entity_poly.pdbx_seq_one_letter_code
_entity_poly.pdbx_strand_id
1 'polypeptide(L)'
;MYGVETWRTTKAIIQKIQVFINSCLRKILQIRWPNTISNNVLWERTNQIPAEGEIRKKHWKWIGHTLRKAPNCVTRQALTWNPQGQRKRGRPKNT
;
A
#
# COMPACT_ATOMS: atom_id res chain seq x y z
N MET A 1 -1.18 -8.83 1.72
CA MET A 1 -0.29 -8.25 0.69
C MET A 1 1.16 -8.40 1.06
N TYR A 2 1.91 -9.15 0.24
CA TYR A 2 3.36 -9.35 0.38
C TYR A 2 4.11 -8.27 -0.41
N GLY A 3 5.26 -7.81 0.09
CA GLY A 3 6.15 -6.89 -0.64
C GLY A 3 5.69 -5.43 -0.76
N VAL A 4 4.52 -5.07 -0.24
CA VAL A 4 3.98 -3.69 -0.36
C VAL A 4 4.84 -2.62 0.34
N GLU A 5 5.71 -3.04 1.25
CA GLU A 5 6.61 -2.21 2.06
C GLU A 5 7.54 -1.32 1.24
N THR A 6 7.90 -1.75 0.03
CA THR A 6 8.87 -1.06 -0.83
C THR A 6 8.22 -0.45 -2.08
N TRP A 7 6.90 -0.56 -2.22
CA TRP A 7 6.18 -0.09 -3.40
C TRP A 7 5.89 1.41 -3.32
N ARG A 8 5.99 2.09 -4.46
CA ARG A 8 5.42 3.43 -4.60
C ARG A 8 3.90 3.29 -4.71
N THR A 9 3.20 3.64 -3.64
CA THR A 9 1.73 3.56 -3.58
C THR A 9 1.12 4.86 -4.06
N THR A 10 0.63 4.88 -5.30
CA THR A 10 -0.17 6.00 -5.81
C THR A 10 -1.64 5.83 -5.41
N LYS A 11 -2.38 6.94 -5.31
CA LYS A 11 -3.82 6.92 -5.01
C LYS A 11 -4.59 6.00 -5.98
N ALA A 12 -4.21 6.00 -7.25
CA ALA A 12 -4.81 5.15 -8.28
C ALA A 12 -4.56 3.64 -8.01
N ILE A 13 -3.34 3.25 -7.62
CA ILE A 13 -3.03 1.85 -7.28
C ILE A 13 -3.81 1.43 -6.04
N ILE A 14 -3.85 2.26 -5.00
CA ILE A 14 -4.62 2.01 -3.77
C ILE A 14 -6.11 1.83 -4.09
N GLN A 15 -6.69 2.70 -4.93
CA GLN A 15 -8.09 2.60 -5.34
C GLN A 15 -8.37 1.29 -6.10
N LYS A 16 -7.51 0.90 -7.05
CA LYS A 16 -7.66 -0.36 -7.78
C LYS A 16 -7.64 -1.57 -6.84
N ILE A 17 -6.69 -1.58 -5.89
CA ILE A 17 -6.60 -2.60 -4.84
C ILE A 17 -7.88 -2.65 -4.00
N GLN A 18 -8.38 -1.49 -3.57
CA GLN A 18 -9.57 -1.41 -2.73
C GLN A 18 -10.81 -1.93 -3.47
N VAL A 19 -10.98 -1.58 -4.74
CA VAL A 19 -12.08 -2.07 -5.58
C VAL A 19 -12.02 -3.59 -5.71
N PHE A 20 -10.83 -4.15 -5.93
CA PHE A 20 -10.63 -5.59 -5.99
C PHE A 20 -11.01 -6.27 -4.67
N ILE A 21 -10.51 -5.79 -3.53
CA ILE A 21 -10.84 -6.32 -2.20
C ILE A 21 -12.35 -6.25 -1.93
N ASN A 22 -12.97 -5.11 -2.21
CA ASN A 22 -14.42 -4.93 -1.99
C ASN A 22 -15.25 -5.87 -2.89
N SER A 23 -14.78 -6.18 -4.11
CA SER A 23 -15.41 -7.17 -4.98
C SER A 23 -15.32 -8.58 -4.40
N CYS A 24 -14.14 -8.98 -3.90
CA CYS A 24 -13.94 -10.25 -3.22
C CYS A 24 -14.84 -10.39 -1.97
N LEU A 25 -14.89 -9.37 -1.12
CA LEU A 25 -15.71 -9.40 0.10
C LEU A 25 -17.20 -9.55 -0.20
N ARG A 26 -17.71 -8.85 -1.23
CA ARG A 26 -19.11 -9.02 -1.67
C ARG A 26 -19.41 -10.44 -2.15
N LYS A 27 -18.48 -11.06 -2.89
CA LYS A 27 -18.62 -12.45 -3.33
C LYS A 27 -18.61 -13.43 -2.15
N ILE A 28 -17.72 -13.23 -1.17
CA ILE A 28 -17.62 -14.07 0.03
C ILE A 28 -18.92 -13.99 0.85
N LEU A 29 -19.48 -12.78 1.01
CA LEU A 29 -20.76 -12.57 1.69
C LEU A 29 -21.99 -12.93 0.83
N GLN A 30 -21.79 -13.49 -0.37
CA GLN A 30 -22.84 -13.87 -1.32
C GLN A 30 -23.83 -12.74 -1.66
N ILE A 31 -23.37 -11.49 -1.65
CA ILE A 31 -24.21 -10.33 -1.95
C ILE A 31 -24.40 -10.26 -3.45
N ARG A 32 -25.63 -10.56 -3.87
CA ARG A 32 -26.08 -10.49 -5.27
C ARG A 32 -27.10 -9.38 -5.42
N TRP A 33 -27.23 -8.88 -6.64
CA TRP A 33 -28.34 -8.02 -7.02
C TRP A 33 -29.67 -8.72 -6.69
N PRO A 34 -30.72 -8.02 -6.19
CA PRO A 34 -30.86 -6.56 -6.04
C PRO A 34 -30.28 -5.98 -4.74
N ASN A 35 -29.74 -6.80 -3.85
CA ASN A 35 -29.22 -6.33 -2.56
C ASN A 35 -27.95 -5.50 -2.75
N THR A 36 -28.07 -4.20 -2.50
CA THR A 36 -26.94 -3.25 -2.57
C THR A 36 -26.56 -2.82 -1.17
N ILE A 37 -25.28 -2.98 -0.82
CA ILE A 37 -24.73 -2.50 0.46
C ILE A 37 -23.64 -1.45 0.22
N SER A 38 -23.57 -0.47 1.12
CA SER A 38 -22.51 0.53 1.13
C SER A 38 -21.16 -0.09 1.51
N ASN A 39 -20.06 0.55 1.11
CA ASN A 39 -18.71 0.07 1.45
C ASN A 39 -18.46 0.11 2.98
N ASN A 40 -19.01 1.09 3.70
CA ASN A 40 -18.83 1.19 5.15
C ASN A 40 -19.47 0.00 5.88
N VAL A 41 -20.71 -0.35 5.53
CA VAL A 41 -21.42 -1.50 6.09
C VAL A 41 -20.71 -2.82 5.73
N LEU A 42 -20.14 -2.91 4.52
CA LEU A 42 -19.33 -4.05 4.12
C LEU A 42 -18.10 -4.22 5.03
N TRP A 43 -17.40 -3.14 5.36
CA TRP A 43 -16.21 -3.15 6.21
C TRP A 43 -16.55 -3.44 7.68
N GLU A 44 -17.63 -2.86 8.20
CA GLU A 44 -18.12 -3.16 9.57
C GLU A 44 -18.45 -4.65 9.72
N ARG A 45 -19.21 -5.23 8.78
CA ARG A 45 -19.57 -6.66 8.82
C ARG A 45 -18.37 -7.60 8.74
N THR A 46 -17.30 -7.17 8.10
CA THR A 46 -16.09 -7.99 7.89
C THR A 46 -14.96 -7.65 8.86
N ASN A 47 -15.17 -6.66 9.75
CA ASN A 47 -14.13 -6.07 10.60
C ASN A 47 -12.85 -5.69 9.82
N GLN A 48 -13.01 -5.28 8.55
CA GLN A 48 -11.90 -4.93 7.68
C GLN A 48 -11.60 -3.43 7.72
N ILE A 49 -10.31 -3.10 7.63
CA ILE A 49 -9.83 -1.73 7.48
C ILE A 49 -9.59 -1.47 5.99
N PRO A 50 -9.80 -0.24 5.48
CA PRO A 50 -9.41 0.11 4.12
C PRO A 50 -7.93 -0.26 3.84
N ALA A 51 -7.67 -0.71 2.62
CA ALA A 51 -6.36 -1.18 2.17
C ALA A 51 -5.25 -0.14 2.38
N GLU A 52 -5.58 1.14 2.24
CA GLU A 52 -4.66 2.24 2.54
C GLU A 52 -4.13 2.18 3.99
N GLY A 53 -5.00 1.92 4.95
CA GLY A 53 -4.63 1.81 6.36
C GLY A 53 -3.67 0.65 6.62
N GLU A 54 -3.93 -0.50 6.01
CA GLU A 54 -3.03 -1.67 6.10
C GLU A 54 -1.67 -1.40 5.45
N ILE A 55 -1.67 -0.82 4.26
CA ILE A 55 -0.46 -0.49 3.50
C ILE A 55 0.40 0.47 4.32
N ARG A 56 -0.20 1.54 4.85
CA ARG A 56 0.48 2.54 5.68
C ARG A 56 1.06 1.92 6.94
N LYS A 57 0.31 1.04 7.62
CA LYS A 57 0.81 0.31 8.80
C LYS A 57 2.04 -0.54 8.48
N LYS A 58 2.04 -1.23 7.34
CA LYS A 58 3.20 -2.03 6.89
C LYS A 58 4.41 -1.15 6.53
N HIS A 59 4.19 -0.03 5.83
CA HIS A 59 5.23 0.95 5.52
C HIS A 59 5.92 1.44 6.79
N TRP A 60 5.15 1.90 7.79
CA TRP A 60 5.72 2.38 9.05
C TRP A 60 6.45 1.29 9.82
N LYS A 61 5.92 0.06 9.84
CA LYS A 61 6.59 -1.08 10.48
C LYS A 61 7.93 -1.38 9.82
N TRP A 62 8.00 -1.32 8.50
CA TRP A 62 9.23 -1.53 7.73
C TRP A 62 10.24 -0.41 7.97
N ILE A 63 9.82 0.86 7.92
CA ILE A 63 10.67 2.02 8.25
C ILE A 63 11.25 1.87 9.66
N GLY A 64 10.40 1.55 10.65
CA GLY A 64 10.85 1.34 12.03
C GLY A 64 11.78 0.13 12.20
N HIS A 65 11.66 -0.91 11.37
CA HIS A 65 12.63 -2.00 11.34
C HIS A 65 13.99 -1.54 10.79
N THR A 66 13.98 -0.83 9.67
CA THR A 66 15.20 -0.35 9.01
C THR A 66 15.94 0.69 9.87
N LEU A 67 15.23 1.59 10.57
CA LEU A 67 15.85 2.57 11.46
C LEU A 67 16.54 1.94 12.68
N ARG A 68 16.10 0.76 13.12
CA ARG A 68 16.74 0.01 14.22
C ARG A 68 18.03 -0.70 13.80
N LYS A 69 18.34 -0.78 12.50
CA LYS A 69 19.63 -1.33 12.01
C LYS A 69 20.79 -0.40 12.37
N ALA A 70 22.01 -0.94 12.38
CA ALA A 70 23.22 -0.17 12.66
C ALA A 70 23.36 1.04 11.71
N PRO A 71 24.00 2.14 12.14
CA PRO A 71 24.10 3.38 11.36
C PRO A 71 24.81 3.19 10.00
N ASN A 72 25.74 2.25 9.94
CA ASN A 72 26.50 1.88 8.75
C ASN A 72 25.77 0.89 7.82
N CYS A 73 24.56 0.44 8.18
CA CYS A 73 23.81 -0.49 7.36
C CYS A 73 23.31 0.23 6.09
N VAL A 74 23.61 -0.35 4.93
CA VAL A 74 23.25 0.20 3.60
C VAL A 74 21.76 0.50 3.49
N THR A 75 20.90 -0.35 4.04
CA THR A 75 19.44 -0.15 3.99
C THR A 75 18.99 1.07 4.79
N ARG A 76 19.66 1.39 5.91
CA ARG A 76 19.39 2.59 6.72
C ARG A 76 19.93 3.84 6.04
N GLN A 77 21.13 3.78 5.46
CA GLN A 77 21.69 4.89 4.70
C GLN A 77 20.85 5.21 3.45
N ALA A 78 20.34 4.19 2.77
CA ALA A 78 19.49 4.35 1.58
C ALA A 78 18.17 5.08 1.88
N LEU A 79 17.63 5.01 3.10
CA LEU A 79 16.43 5.77 3.49
C LEU A 79 16.65 7.28 3.49
N THR A 80 17.85 7.73 3.88
CA THR A 80 18.22 9.15 3.96
C THR A 80 18.96 9.64 2.73
N TRP A 81 19.30 8.73 1.81
CA TRP A 81 20.12 9.03 0.66
C TRP A 81 19.34 9.86 -0.38
N ASN A 82 19.75 11.11 -0.56
CA ASN A 82 19.33 11.93 -1.68
C ASN A 82 20.39 11.86 -2.79
N PRO A 83 20.15 11.12 -3.90
CA PRO A 83 21.17 10.95 -4.93
C PRO A 83 21.50 12.29 -5.58
N GLN A 84 22.71 12.77 -5.38
CA GLN A 84 23.23 13.95 -6.08
C GLN A 84 23.52 13.59 -7.55
N GLY A 85 23.10 14.47 -8.47
CA GLY A 85 23.37 14.36 -9.90
C GLY A 85 22.15 14.53 -10.79
N GLN A 86 22.38 14.96 -12.03
CA GLN A 86 21.31 15.04 -13.03
C GLN A 86 20.97 13.66 -13.57
N ARG A 87 19.67 13.41 -13.73
CA ARG A 87 19.17 12.18 -14.35
C ARG A 87 19.64 12.11 -15.81
N LYS A 88 20.31 11.02 -16.22
CA LYS A 88 20.73 10.81 -17.61
C LYS A 88 19.56 11.02 -18.59
N ARG A 89 19.83 11.73 -19.70
CA ARG A 89 18.90 11.92 -20.82
C ARG A 89 18.46 10.54 -21.33
N GLY A 90 17.15 10.32 -21.47
CA GLY A 90 16.59 9.03 -21.92
C GLY A 90 16.06 8.09 -20.83
N ARG A 91 16.34 8.32 -19.53
CA ARG A 91 15.69 7.55 -18.46
C ARG A 91 14.16 7.84 -18.49
N PRO A 92 13.24 6.91 -18.19
CA PRO A 92 11.80 7.23 -18.07
C PRO A 92 11.51 8.00 -16.77
N LYS A 93 10.65 9.03 -16.84
CA LYS A 93 10.24 9.79 -15.64
C LYS A 93 9.34 8.89 -14.81
N ASN A 94 9.65 8.73 -13.52
CA ASN A 94 8.78 8.00 -12.61
C ASN A 94 7.58 8.89 -12.28
N THR A 95 6.46 8.67 -12.95
CA THR A 95 5.15 9.26 -12.63
C THR A 95 4.71 8.93 -11.21
#